data_AF-A0A511V0C6-F1
#
_entry.id   AF-A0A511V0C6-F1
#
_cell.length_a   1.000
_cell.length_b   1.000
_cell.length_c   1.000
_cell.angle_alpha   90.00
_cell.angle_beta   90.00
_cell.angle_gamma   90.00
#
_symmetry.space_group_name_H-M   'P 1'
#
loop_
_entity.id
_entity.type
_entity.pdbx_description
1 polymer ?
#
loop_
_entity_poly.entity_id
_entity_poly.type
_entity_poly.pdbx_seq_one_letter_code
_entity_poly.pdbx_strand_id
1 'polypeptide(L)' 'MKNKQKIHNEVELIIEKFGPKIKNSLKNTHFQEREDLEQEIKLKIIEKLTDFKVKEVPSFWEIINK' A
#
# COMPACT_ATOMS: atom_id res chain seq x y z
N MET A 1 16.71 -10.04 -12.57
CA MET A 1 16.48 -10.56 -11.20
C MET A 1 16.50 -9.48 -10.12
N LYS A 2 17.36 -8.45 -10.18
CA LYS A 2 17.48 -7.41 -9.14
C LYS A 2 16.23 -6.51 -8.94
N ASN A 3 15.49 -6.19 -10.01
CA ASN A 3 14.32 -5.29 -9.90
C ASN A 3 13.09 -5.91 -9.23
N LYS A 4 12.84 -7.22 -9.43
CA LYS A 4 11.67 -7.91 -8.86
C LYS A 4 11.78 -8.01 -7.34
N GLN A 5 12.99 -8.29 -6.84
CA GLN A 5 13.27 -8.32 -5.41
C GLN A 5 13.14 -6.93 -4.77
N LYS A 6 13.57 -5.87 -5.47
CA LYS A 6 13.44 -4.49 -4.99
C LYS A 6 11.97 -4.08 -4.82
N ILE A 7 11.13 -4.38 -5.81
CA ILE A 7 9.68 -4.10 -5.75
C ILE A 7 9.02 -4.88 -4.60
N HIS A 8 9.38 -6.15 -4.41
CA HIS A 8 8.87 -6.95 -3.30
C HIS A 8 9.16 -6.29 -1.94
N ASN A 9 10.41 -5.89 -1.71
CA ASN A 9 10.83 -5.27 -0.46
C ASN A 9 10.14 -3.90 -0.23
N GLU A 10 9.91 -3.13 -1.28
CA GLU A 10 9.20 -1.84 -1.20
C GLU A 10 7.71 -2.03 -0.85
N VAL A 11 7.05 -3.00 -1.48
CA VAL A 11 5.65 -3.34 -1.19
C VAL A 11 5.50 -3.82 0.25
N GLU A 12 6.39 -4.69 0.71
CA GLU A 12 6.40 -5.21 2.09
C GLU A 12 6.56 -4.09 3.12
N LEU A 13 7.51 -3.16 2.89
CA LEU A 13 7.70 -1.97 3.73
C LEU A 13 6.44 -1.09 3.78
N ILE A 14 5.75 -0.93 2.64
CA ILE A 14 4.51 -0.15 2.59
C ILE A 14 3.43 -0.85 3.41
N ILE A 15 3.23 -2.17 3.24
CA ILE A 15 2.23 -2.92 4.01
C ILE A 15 2.49 -2.81 5.51
N GLU A 16 3.75 -2.95 5.95
CA GLU A 16 4.11 -2.77 7.37
C GLU A 16 3.75 -1.37 7.87
N LYS A 17 4.11 -0.32 7.12
CA LYS A 17 3.79 1.07 7.48
C LYS A 17 2.29 1.34 7.57
N PHE A 18 1.50 0.72 6.71
CA PHE A 18 0.04 0.86 6.72
C PHE A 18 -0.65 -0.04 7.75
N GLY A 19 0.02 -1.08 8.26
CA GLY A 19 -0.53 -2.04 9.23
C GLY A 19 -1.26 -1.42 10.42
N PRO A 20 -0.68 -0.44 11.14
CA PRO A 20 -1.37 0.23 12.26
C PRO A 20 -2.66 0.94 11.83
N LYS A 21 -2.66 1.56 10.65
CA LYS A 21 -3.83 2.26 10.11
C LYS A 21 -4.93 1.27 9.70
N ILE A 22 -4.57 0.18 9.02
CA ILE A 22 -5.50 -0.88 8.63
C ILE A 22 -6.17 -1.46 9.87
N LYS A 23 -5.39 -1.87 10.88
CA LYS A 23 -5.92 -2.41 12.13
C LYS A 23 -6.84 -1.44 12.87
N ASN A 24 -6.53 -0.15 12.86
CA ASN A 24 -7.41 0.86 13.44
C ASN A 24 -8.73 1.00 12.68
N SER A 25 -8.71 0.96 11.35
CA SER A 25 -9.91 1.01 10.51
C SER A 25 -10.81 -0.21 10.71
N LEU A 26 -10.24 -1.39 10.93
CA LEU A 26 -10.98 -2.65 11.14
C LEU A 26 -11.70 -2.75 12.50
N LYS A 27 -11.43 -1.83 13.44
CA LYS A 27 -12.10 -1.84 14.76
C LYS A 27 -13.62 -1.66 14.66
N ASN A 28 -14.09 -1.03 13.58
CA ASN A 28 -15.52 -0.83 13.32
C ASN A 28 -16.16 -1.98 12.52
N THR A 29 -15.37 -2.96 12.08
CA THR A 29 -15.84 -4.14 11.34
C THR A 29 -16.19 -5.27 12.31
N HIS A 30 -17.13 -6.13 11.93
CA HIS A 30 -17.49 -7.32 12.70
C HIS A 30 -16.28 -8.22 12.88
N PHE A 31 -16.06 -8.78 14.08
CA PHE A 31 -14.84 -9.50 14.42
C PHE A 31 -14.50 -10.62 13.42
N GLN A 32 -15.53 -11.36 12.99
CA GLN A 32 -15.38 -12.47 12.04
C GLN A 32 -14.91 -12.03 10.65
N GLU A 33 -15.16 -10.78 10.26
CA GLU A 33 -14.81 -10.25 8.93
C GLU A 33 -13.49 -9.47 8.95
N ARG A 34 -12.90 -9.23 10.13
CA ARG A 34 -11.70 -8.37 10.26
C ARG A 34 -10.48 -8.97 9.57
N GLU A 35 -10.28 -10.28 9.70
CA GLU A 35 -9.14 -10.96 9.09
C GLU A 35 -9.24 -10.95 7.57
N ASP A 36 -10.40 -11.32 7.04
CA ASP A 36 -10.66 -11.32 5.59
C ASP A 36 -10.51 -9.92 5.00
N LEU A 37 -11.11 -8.91 5.65
CA LEU A 37 -11.01 -7.53 5.21
C LEU A 37 -9.57 -6.98 5.33
N GLU A 38 -8.80 -7.39 6.34
CA GLU A 38 -7.37 -7.05 6.44
C GLU A 38 -6.60 -7.57 5.22
N GLN A 39 -6.84 -8.82 4.84
CA GLN A 39 -6.18 -9.44 3.69
C GLN A 39 -6.60 -8.78 2.37
N GLU A 40 -7.89 -8.49 2.20
CA GLU A 40 -8.39 -7.80 1.01
C GLU A 40 -7.74 -6.42 0.85
N ILE A 41 -7.63 -5.64 1.94
CA ILE A 41 -6.97 -4.33 1.91
C ILE A 41 -5.50 -4.47 1.51
N LYS A 42 -4.76 -5.45 2.07
CA LYS A 42 -3.37 -5.70 1.70
C LYS A 42 -3.25 -6.07 0.22
N LEU A 43 -4.12 -6.94 -0.28
CA LEU A 43 -4.15 -7.35 -1.68
C LEU A 43 -4.37 -6.15 -2.60
N LYS A 44 -5.33 -5.27 -2.26
CA LYS A 44 -5.60 -4.04 -3.02
C LYS A 44 -4.40 -3.08 -3.04
N ILE A 45 -3.66 -2.97 -1.95
CA ILE A 45 -2.42 -2.16 -1.90
C ILE A 45 -1.38 -2.76 -2.85
N ILE A 46 -1.17 -4.08 -2.81
CA ILE A 46 -0.23 -4.78 -3.70
C ILE A 46 -0.61 -4.54 -5.15
N GLU A 47 -1.87 -4.81 -5.52
CA GLU A 47 -2.39 -4.60 -6.88
C GLU A 47 -2.12 -3.17 -7.37
N LYS A 48 -2.42 -2.16 -6.55
CA LYS A 48 -2.21 -0.76 -6.94
C LYS A 48 -0.74 -0.40 -7.08
N LEU A 49 0.14 -0.93 -6.23
CA LEU A 49 1.57 -0.67 -6.33
C LEU A 49 2.20 -1.39 -7.53
N THR A 50 1.69 -2.56 -7.91
CA THR A 50 2.14 -3.30 -9.10
C THR A 50 1.58 -2.73 -10.40
N ASP A 51 0.35 -2.21 -10.38
CA ASP A 51 -0.31 -1.60 -11.54
C ASP A 51 0.14 -0.16 -11.79
N PHE A 52 0.70 0.51 -10.78
CA PHE A 52 1.36 1.79 -10.94
C PHE A 52 2.60 1.61 -11.83
N LYS A 53 2.39 1.69 -13.16
CA LYS A 53 3.38 2.30 -14.03
C LYS A 53 3.62 3.67 -13.43
N VAL A 54 4.73 3.84 -12.72
CA VAL A 54 5.19 5.11 -12.18
C VAL A 54 5.35 6.07 -13.36
N LYS A 55 4.25 6.68 -13.80
CA LYS A 55 4.32 7.99 -14.41
C LYS A 55 4.87 8.86 -13.29
N GLU A 56 6.01 9.49 -13.55
CA GLU A 56 6.68 10.40 -12.62
C GLU A 56 5.61 11.23 -11.92
N VAL A 57 5.36 10.90 -10.66
CA VAL A 57 4.43 11.66 -9.84
C VAL A 57 5.22 12.91 -9.48
N PRO A 58 4.74 14.11 -9.87
CA PRO A 58 5.51 15.30 -9.63
C PRO A 58 5.76 15.45 -8.13
N SER A 59 7.00 15.70 -7.78
CA SER A 59 7.42 15.99 -6.42
C SER A 59 6.66 17.20 -5.88
N PHE A 60 6.48 17.26 -4.56
CA PHE A 60 5.83 18.40 -3.89
C PHE A 60 6.38 19.75 -4.37
N TRP A 61 7.69 19.83 -4.60
CA TRP A 61 8.36 21.03 -5.10
C TRP A 61 8.08 21.34 -6.57
N GLU A 62 7.89 20.31 -7.41
CA GLU A 62 7.51 20.46 -8.82
C GLU A 62 6.06 20.96 -8.97
N ILE A 63 5.23 20.71 -7.96
CA ILE A 63 3.85 21.23 -7.89
C ILE A 63 3.84 22.70 -7.44
N ILE A 64 4.70 23.09 -6.50
CA ILE A 64 4.74 24.46 -5.94
C ILE A 64 5.44 25.45 -6.87
N ASN A 65 6.45 25.03 -7.62
CA ASN A 65 7.20 25.89 -8.53
C ASN A 65 6.50 26.11 -9.89
N LYS A 66 5.16 26.14 -9.91
CA LYS A 66 4.35 26.26 -11.12
C LYS A 66 3.60 27.59 -11.17
#